data_AF-A0A7Y2YDS6-F1
#
_entry.id   AF-A0A7Y2YDS6-F1
#
_cell.length_a   1.000
_cell.length_b   1.000
_cell.length_c   1.000
_cell.angle_alpha   90.00
_cell.angle_beta   90.00
_cell.angle_gamma   90.00
#
_symmetry.space_group_name_H-M   'P 1'
#
loop_
_entity.id
_entity.type
_entity.pdbx_description
1 polymer ?
#
loop_
_entity_poly.entity_id
_entity_poly.type
_entity_poly.pdbx_seq_one_letter_code
_entity_poly.pdbx_strand_id
1 'polypeptide(L)'
;MAHRRDLDIVIIGAGHNGLTAAWYLARAGHRLRILEARSRVGGCAVTEEIDPVNAPGCRVSTASYMASMLRPEVVRDMGLVRHGLKVVPADPGLQIALPGGRVLPWWGDEERTRRELRHYSRHDAEVFFRLDRDLKALARFIQPFFLEPPPDTEATGLAGILEMLRVGRRFRGLNGRQLSELVTFLTGSLEQFLDRYFESEEVKRLILANNLYGNHGGPRDPGSAMGLL
;
A
#
# COMPACT_ATOMS: atom_id res chain seq x y z
N MET A 1 10.03 42.01 16.35
CA MET A 1 9.36 41.24 15.28
C MET A 1 10.42 40.72 14.33
N ALA A 2 10.81 39.45 14.46
CA ALA A 2 11.86 38.85 13.63
C ALA A 2 11.35 38.64 12.19
N HIS A 3 12.22 38.92 11.23
CA HIS A 3 11.90 39.12 9.82
C HIS A 3 11.23 37.90 9.18
N ARG A 4 10.13 38.13 8.46
CA ARG A 4 9.29 37.15 7.76
C ARG A 4 9.94 36.59 6.48
N ARG A 5 11.24 36.85 6.25
CA ARG A 5 11.92 36.74 4.94
C ARG A 5 12.69 35.45 4.69
N ASP A 6 12.54 34.50 5.61
CA ASP A 6 13.45 33.37 5.71
C ASP A 6 12.74 32.00 5.66
N LEU A 7 11.50 31.98 5.21
CA LEU A 7 10.68 30.78 5.06
C LEU A 7 10.50 30.48 3.57
N ASP A 8 11.06 29.37 3.12
CA ASP A 8 11.00 28.96 1.72
C ASP A 8 9.76 28.08 1.45
N ILE A 9 9.26 27.38 2.49
CA ILE A 9 8.19 26.39 2.35
C ILE A 9 7.20 26.46 3.52
N VAL A 10 5.90 26.38 3.22
CA VAL A 10 4.83 26.19 4.21
C VAL A 10 4.10 24.88 3.92
N ILE A 11 3.98 24.02 4.94
CA ILE A 11 3.23 22.76 4.89
C ILE A 11 1.95 22.93 5.70
N ILE A 12 0.80 22.63 5.09
CA ILE A 12 -0.50 22.68 5.74
C ILE A 12 -0.91 21.26 6.13
N GLY A 13 -1.03 21.02 7.44
CA GLY A 13 -1.32 19.72 8.05
C GLY A 13 -0.07 19.06 8.64
N ALA A 14 -0.08 18.81 9.95
CA ALA A 14 0.94 18.03 10.65
C ALA A 14 0.53 16.54 10.78
N GLY A 15 0.03 15.98 9.69
CA GLY A 15 -0.18 14.53 9.56
C GLY A 15 1.13 13.77 9.32
N HIS A 16 1.12 12.44 9.47
CA HIS A 16 2.31 11.62 9.22
C HIS A 16 2.94 11.87 7.83
N ASN A 17 2.13 12.09 6.79
CA ASN A 17 2.61 12.46 5.45
C ASN A 17 3.28 13.85 5.43
N GLY A 18 2.63 14.86 6.00
CA GLY A 18 3.17 16.23 6.08
C GLY A 18 4.44 16.31 6.91
N LEU A 19 4.51 15.57 8.02
CA LEU A 19 5.70 15.45 8.87
C LEU A 19 6.84 14.73 8.15
N THR A 20 6.55 13.67 7.39
CA THR A 20 7.55 12.96 6.59
C THR A 20 8.12 13.89 5.50
N ALA A 21 7.24 14.60 4.77
CA ALA A 21 7.66 15.57 3.76
C ALA A 21 8.51 16.70 4.38
N ALA A 22 8.06 17.26 5.51
CA ALA A 22 8.81 18.28 6.25
C ALA A 22 10.20 17.79 6.64
N TRP A 23 10.33 16.55 7.12
CA TRP A 23 11.62 15.98 7.50
C TRP A 23 12.59 15.92 6.32
N TYR A 24 12.14 15.45 5.15
CA TYR A 24 12.99 15.38 3.95
C TYR A 24 13.38 16.78 3.44
N LEU A 25 12.45 17.73 3.45
CA LEU A 25 12.73 19.12 3.02
C LEU A 25 13.69 19.83 3.98
N ALA A 26 13.51 19.65 5.29
CA ALA A 26 14.44 20.19 6.28
C ALA A 26 15.83 19.57 6.14
N ARG A 27 15.91 18.25 5.90
CA ARG A 27 17.17 17.55 5.62
C ARG A 27 17.87 18.06 4.36
N ALA A 28 17.13 18.50 3.35
CA ALA A 28 17.67 19.15 2.16
C ALA A 28 18.10 20.61 2.38
N GLY A 29 17.96 21.14 3.60
CA GLY A 29 18.41 22.49 3.97
C GLY A 29 17.33 23.58 3.84
N HIS A 30 16.09 23.22 3.51
CA HIS A 30 15.01 24.20 3.41
C HIS A 30 14.53 24.67 4.78
N ARG A 31 14.22 25.96 4.90
CA ARG A 31 13.55 26.51 6.07
C ARG A 31 12.05 26.48 5.86
N LEU A 32 11.35 25.80 6.76
CA LEU A 32 9.93 25.51 6.60
C LEU A 32 9.10 25.79 7.85
N ARG A 33 7.80 25.95 7.65
CA ARG A 33 6.79 26.06 8.71
C ARG A 33 5.67 25.07 8.44
N ILE A 34 5.27 24.33 9.48
CA ILE A 34 4.12 23.44 9.44
C ILE A 34 2.97 24.12 10.19
N LEU A 35 1.78 24.14 9.60
CA LEU A 35 0.56 24.66 10.20
C LEU A 35 -0.40 23.50 10.43
N GLU A 36 -0.83 23.28 11.66
CA GLU A 36 -1.80 22.25 12.02
C GLU A 36 -3.01 22.90 12.67
N ALA A 37 -4.21 22.48 12.25
CA ALA A 37 -5.46 23.03 12.75
C ALA A 37 -5.77 22.53 14.17
N ARG A 38 -5.38 21.30 14.51
CA ARG A 38 -5.63 20.70 15.82
C ARG A 38 -4.54 21.06 16.83
N SER A 39 -4.85 20.87 18.11
CA SER A 39 -3.88 21.01 19.21
C SER A 39 -2.86 19.86 19.30
N ARG A 40 -2.86 18.93 18.34
CA ARG A 40 -2.00 17.74 18.32
C ARG A 40 -1.55 17.42 16.90
N VAL A 41 -0.36 16.84 16.78
CA VAL A 41 0.21 16.34 15.52
C VAL A 41 -0.05 14.85 15.34
N GLY A 42 0.11 14.35 14.11
CA GLY A 42 0.01 12.92 13.75
C GLY A 42 -1.03 12.62 12.66
N GLY A 43 -1.98 13.52 12.41
CA GLY A 43 -3.00 13.33 11.37
C GLY A 43 -3.87 12.12 11.68
N CYS A 44 -4.04 11.23 10.70
CA CYS A 44 -4.75 9.96 10.84
C CYS A 44 -4.03 8.91 11.69
N ALA A 45 -2.78 9.14 12.10
CA ALA A 45 -1.98 8.19 12.88
C ALA A 45 -2.06 8.45 14.41
N VAL A 46 -2.99 9.30 14.85
CA VAL A 46 -3.17 9.59 16.28
C VAL A 46 -4.02 8.51 16.93
N THR A 47 -3.70 8.20 18.18
CA THR A 47 -4.54 7.33 19.02
C THR A 47 -5.49 8.20 19.85
N GLU A 48 -6.78 8.01 19.64
CA GLU A 48 -7.87 8.73 20.31
C GLU A 48 -8.84 7.75 20.97
N GLU A 49 -9.54 8.25 22.00
CA GLU A 49 -10.62 7.51 22.64
C GLU A 49 -11.89 7.71 21.81
N ILE A 50 -12.45 6.63 21.29
CA ILE A 50 -13.52 6.70 20.27
C ILE A 50 -14.83 7.16 20.90
N ASP A 51 -15.16 6.59 22.06
CA ASP A 51 -16.41 6.84 22.75
C ASP A 51 -16.18 6.75 24.26
N PRO A 52 -15.82 7.87 24.92
CA PRO A 52 -15.58 7.89 26.36
C PRO A 52 -16.82 7.54 27.21
N VAL A 53 -18.02 7.60 26.62
CA VAL A 53 -19.28 7.35 27.34
C VAL A 53 -19.63 5.87 27.28
N ASN A 54 -19.64 5.28 26.07
CA ASN A 54 -20.08 3.90 25.88
C ASN A 54 -18.91 2.89 25.87
N ALA A 55 -17.68 3.34 25.67
CA ALA A 55 -16.48 2.50 25.63
C ALA A 55 -15.28 3.19 26.32
N PRO A 56 -15.38 3.53 27.61
CA PRO A 56 -14.34 4.25 28.33
C PRO A 56 -13.00 3.49 28.29
N GLY A 57 -11.92 4.19 27.98
CA GLY A 57 -10.58 3.63 27.83
C GLY A 57 -10.32 2.92 26.50
N CYS A 58 -11.34 2.77 25.63
CA CYS A 58 -11.16 2.18 24.30
C CYS A 58 -10.49 3.19 23.36
N ARG A 59 -9.21 2.95 23.07
CA ARG A 59 -8.39 3.86 22.26
C ARG A 59 -7.92 3.19 20.99
N VAL A 60 -8.15 3.83 19.85
CA VAL A 60 -7.67 3.38 18.54
C VAL A 60 -7.23 4.57 17.70
N SER A 61 -6.62 4.29 16.57
CA SER A 61 -6.50 5.26 15.50
C SER A 61 -7.72 5.14 14.59
N THR A 62 -8.52 6.20 14.50
CA THR A 62 -9.83 6.19 13.81
C THR A 62 -9.71 6.07 12.29
N ALA A 63 -8.58 6.50 11.73
CA ALA A 63 -8.38 6.57 10.28
C ALA A 63 -7.17 5.76 9.78
N SER A 64 -6.25 5.33 10.66
CA SER A 64 -5.11 4.49 10.29
C SER A 64 -5.08 3.22 11.14
N TYR A 65 -5.59 2.13 10.60
CA TYR A 65 -5.73 0.84 11.29
C TYR A 65 -4.55 -0.12 11.02
N MET A 66 -3.77 0.13 9.97
CA MET A 66 -2.52 -0.57 9.67
C MET A 66 -1.48 0.39 9.10
N ALA A 67 -0.20 0.09 9.35
CA ALA A 67 0.94 0.81 8.78
C ALA A 67 1.46 0.16 7.48
N SER A 68 0.56 -0.39 6.63
CA SER A 68 0.93 -1.18 5.45
C SER A 68 1.69 -0.39 4.38
N MET A 69 1.39 0.90 4.22
CA MET A 69 2.05 1.79 3.25
C MET A 69 3.28 2.52 3.81
N LEU A 70 3.67 2.27 5.07
CA LEU A 70 4.87 2.87 5.64
C LEU A 70 6.10 2.21 5.04
N ARG A 71 6.78 2.91 4.13
CA ARG A 71 7.92 2.35 3.42
C ARG A 71 9.17 2.17 4.32
N PRO A 72 9.96 1.10 4.12
CA PRO A 72 11.20 0.88 4.85
C PRO A 72 12.23 2.02 4.71
N GLU A 73 12.27 2.71 3.56
CA GLU A 73 13.19 3.84 3.36
C GLU A 73 12.88 4.99 4.32
N VAL A 74 11.60 5.28 4.56
CA VAL A 74 11.18 6.33 5.50
C VAL A 74 11.59 5.96 6.92
N VAL A 75 11.35 4.69 7.32
CA VAL A 75 11.75 4.17 8.63
C VAL A 75 13.25 4.29 8.85
N ARG A 76 14.05 3.92 7.85
CA ARG A 76 15.51 3.98 7.89
C ARG A 76 16.01 5.41 7.92
N ASP A 77 15.57 6.25 6.98
CA ASP A 77 16.07 7.60 6.79
C ASP A 77 15.79 8.48 8.01
N MET A 78 14.58 8.40 8.56
CA MET A 78 14.17 9.12 9.77
C MET A 78 14.65 8.45 11.06
N GLY A 79 15.31 7.28 10.97
CA GLY A 79 15.79 6.55 12.14
C GLY A 79 14.68 6.14 13.12
N LEU A 80 13.45 5.88 12.64
CA LEU A 80 12.26 5.78 13.50
C LEU A 80 12.38 4.70 14.58
N VAL A 81 13.06 3.58 14.28
CA VAL A 81 13.31 2.52 15.28
C VAL A 81 14.14 3.03 16.45
N ARG A 82 15.15 3.89 16.19
CA ARG A 82 15.95 4.54 17.24
C ARG A 82 15.13 5.54 18.04
N HIS A 83 14.08 6.09 17.44
CA HIS A 83 13.10 6.96 18.09
C HIS A 83 11.92 6.20 18.72
N GLY A 84 11.98 4.87 18.80
CA GLY A 84 11.03 4.05 19.55
C GLY A 84 9.91 3.42 18.72
N LEU A 85 9.96 3.47 17.39
CA LEU A 85 9.02 2.73 16.55
C LEU A 85 9.17 1.22 16.79
N LYS A 86 8.07 0.59 17.21
CA LYS A 86 7.94 -0.86 17.34
C LYS A 86 6.83 -1.31 16.39
N VAL A 87 7.16 -2.21 15.47
CA VAL A 87 6.18 -2.80 14.55
C VAL A 87 5.69 -4.11 15.15
N VAL A 88 4.38 -4.21 15.37
CA VAL A 88 3.73 -5.42 15.80
C VAL A 88 3.02 -6.03 14.59
N PRO A 89 3.39 -7.24 14.14
CA PRO A 89 2.72 -7.87 13.03
C PRO A 89 1.30 -8.28 13.42
N ALA A 90 0.33 -7.98 12.56
CA ALA A 90 -1.03 -8.49 12.68
C ALA A 90 -1.08 -9.92 12.11
N ASP A 91 -1.45 -10.90 12.94
CA ASP A 91 -1.61 -12.30 12.54
C ASP A 91 -2.87 -12.90 13.19
N PRO A 92 -3.91 -13.30 12.42
CA PRO A 92 -3.95 -13.29 10.96
C PRO A 92 -3.96 -11.86 10.40
N GLY A 93 -3.33 -11.65 9.23
CA GLY A 93 -3.27 -10.33 8.59
C GLY A 93 -4.64 -9.87 8.08
N LEU A 94 -5.50 -10.82 7.74
CA LEU A 94 -6.90 -10.61 7.37
C LEU A 94 -7.71 -11.83 7.77
N GLN A 95 -8.99 -11.63 8.07
CA GLN A 95 -9.96 -12.72 8.20
C GLN A 95 -11.32 -12.25 7.71
N ILE A 96 -12.09 -13.16 7.12
CA ILE A 96 -13.47 -12.90 6.70
C ILE A 96 -14.45 -13.76 7.49
N ALA A 97 -15.58 -13.16 7.86
CA ALA A 97 -16.72 -13.90 8.37
C ALA A 97 -17.55 -14.42 7.19
N LEU A 98 -17.89 -15.70 7.23
CA LEU A 98 -18.68 -16.40 6.23
C LEU A 98 -20.05 -16.79 6.82
N PRO A 99 -21.07 -17.03 5.97
CA PRO A 99 -22.36 -17.54 6.44
C PRO A 99 -22.22 -18.80 7.29
N GLY A 100 -23.10 -18.94 8.28
CA GLY A 100 -23.07 -20.08 9.21
C GLY A 100 -22.00 -19.99 10.31
N GLY A 101 -21.48 -18.78 10.57
CA GLY A 101 -20.53 -18.55 11.67
C GLY A 101 -19.11 -19.05 11.39
N ARG A 102 -18.81 -19.45 10.15
CA ARG A 102 -17.45 -19.83 9.75
C ARG A 102 -16.57 -18.59 9.57
N VAL A 103 -15.28 -18.75 9.81
CA VAL A 103 -14.28 -17.70 9.59
C VAL A 103 -13.17 -18.28 8.74
N LEU A 104 -12.74 -17.53 7.72
CA LEU A 104 -11.58 -17.89 6.89
C LEU A 104 -10.45 -16.89 7.16
N PRO A 105 -9.40 -17.29 7.89
CA PRO A 105 -8.24 -16.45 8.17
C PRO A 105 -7.14 -16.56 7.10
N TRP A 106 -6.43 -15.46 6.88
CA TRP A 106 -5.17 -15.38 6.13
C TRP A 106 -4.04 -15.08 7.11
N TRP A 107 -3.30 -16.13 7.45
CA TRP A 107 -2.15 -16.10 8.35
C TRP A 107 -0.87 -15.65 7.64
N GLY A 108 0.05 -15.07 8.41
CA GLY A 108 1.42 -14.82 7.96
C GLY A 108 2.22 -16.10 7.71
N ASP A 109 1.86 -17.21 8.37
CA ASP A 109 2.42 -18.54 8.09
C ASP A 109 1.77 -19.16 6.84
N GLU A 110 2.57 -19.39 5.80
CA GLU A 110 2.09 -19.90 4.52
C GLU A 110 1.42 -21.27 4.66
N GLU A 111 1.98 -22.20 5.43
CA GLU A 111 1.43 -23.55 5.54
C GLU A 111 0.12 -23.57 6.33
N ARG A 112 -0.03 -22.69 7.33
CA ARG A 112 -1.28 -22.49 8.05
C ARG A 112 -2.35 -21.95 7.12
N THR A 113 -2.06 -20.91 6.34
CA THR A 113 -2.99 -20.40 5.31
C THR A 113 -3.31 -21.48 4.28
N ARG A 114 -2.33 -22.25 3.82
CA ARG A 114 -2.53 -23.36 2.87
C ARG A 114 -3.49 -24.42 3.43
N ARG A 115 -3.37 -24.78 4.72
CA ARG A 115 -4.30 -25.71 5.39
C ARG A 115 -5.73 -25.15 5.43
N GLU A 116 -5.90 -23.87 5.77
CA GLU A 116 -7.21 -23.22 5.80
C GLU A 116 -7.87 -23.23 4.41
N LEU A 117 -7.13 -22.82 3.37
CA LEU A 117 -7.64 -22.79 1.99
C LEU A 117 -8.01 -24.18 1.47
N ARG A 118 -7.26 -25.23 1.84
CA ARG A 118 -7.55 -26.63 1.45
C ARG A 118 -8.89 -27.16 1.95
N HIS A 119 -9.48 -26.56 2.99
CA HIS A 119 -10.84 -26.90 3.43
C HIS A 119 -11.90 -26.47 2.41
N TYR A 120 -11.59 -25.51 1.54
CA TYR A 120 -12.50 -24.97 0.52
C TYR A 120 -12.14 -25.45 -0.87
N SER A 121 -10.86 -25.36 -1.27
CA SER A 121 -10.37 -25.93 -2.52
C SER A 121 -8.88 -26.24 -2.44
N ARG A 122 -8.52 -27.47 -2.83
CA ARG A 122 -7.11 -27.89 -2.93
C ARG A 122 -6.41 -27.19 -4.09
N HIS A 123 -7.11 -26.94 -5.18
CA HIS A 123 -6.60 -26.21 -6.34
C HIS A 123 -6.28 -24.76 -5.92
N ASP A 124 -7.24 -24.07 -5.31
CA ASP A 124 -7.09 -22.68 -4.90
C ASP A 124 -5.94 -22.49 -3.90
N ALA A 125 -5.77 -23.44 -2.97
CA ALA A 125 -4.68 -23.40 -2.01
C ALA A 125 -3.30 -23.38 -2.68
N GLU A 126 -3.12 -24.08 -3.80
CA GLU A 126 -1.85 -24.08 -4.54
C GLU A 126 -1.75 -22.90 -5.51
N VAL A 127 -2.86 -22.53 -6.15
CA VAL A 127 -2.93 -21.36 -7.05
C VAL A 127 -2.63 -20.07 -6.30
N PHE A 128 -3.14 -19.91 -5.08
CA PHE A 128 -2.95 -18.74 -4.24
C PHE A 128 -1.46 -18.38 -4.09
N PHE A 129 -0.64 -19.34 -3.64
CA PHE A 129 0.80 -19.10 -3.42
C PHE A 129 1.62 -19.05 -4.71
N ARG A 130 1.13 -19.63 -5.80
CA ARG A 130 1.73 -19.41 -7.12
C ARG A 130 1.52 -17.96 -7.55
N LEU A 131 0.28 -17.48 -7.50
CA LEU A 131 -0.07 -16.11 -7.89
C LEU A 131 0.56 -15.07 -6.97
N ASP A 132 0.63 -15.30 -5.66
CA ASP A 132 1.33 -14.40 -4.74
C ASP A 132 2.81 -14.21 -5.14
N ARG A 133 3.51 -15.29 -5.53
CA ARG A 133 4.89 -15.20 -6.01
C ARG A 133 4.99 -14.45 -7.34
N ASP A 134 4.07 -14.70 -8.27
CA ASP A 134 4.04 -14.04 -9.58
C ASP A 134 3.74 -12.54 -9.42
N LEU A 135 2.77 -12.17 -8.59
CA LEU A 135 2.43 -10.79 -8.22
C LEU A 135 3.59 -10.09 -7.54
N LYS A 136 4.26 -10.72 -6.57
CA LYS A 136 5.47 -10.16 -5.93
C LYS A 136 6.63 -9.98 -6.91
N ALA A 137 6.72 -10.81 -7.96
CA ALA A 137 7.70 -10.62 -9.02
C ALA A 137 7.35 -9.41 -9.88
N LEU A 138 6.06 -9.23 -10.22
CA LEU A 138 5.57 -8.06 -10.97
C LEU A 138 5.70 -6.76 -10.17
N ALA A 139 5.30 -6.76 -8.89
CA ALA A 139 5.38 -5.60 -8.00
C ALA A 139 6.82 -5.07 -7.84
N ARG A 140 7.83 -5.95 -7.88
CA ARG A 140 9.25 -5.55 -7.87
C ARG A 140 9.66 -4.67 -9.06
N PHE A 141 8.96 -4.73 -10.18
CA PHE A 141 9.20 -3.84 -11.32
C PHE A 141 8.54 -2.47 -11.12
N ILE A 142 7.41 -2.41 -10.41
CA ILE A 142 6.67 -1.17 -10.17
C ILE A 142 7.26 -0.39 -9.00
N GLN A 143 7.70 -1.08 -7.94
CA GLN A 143 8.15 -0.46 -6.69
C GLN A 143 9.15 0.71 -6.86
N PRO A 144 10.17 0.63 -7.74
CA PRO A 144 11.11 1.73 -7.92
C PRO A 144 10.46 3.04 -8.40
N PHE A 145 9.36 2.96 -9.16
CA PHE A 145 8.65 4.14 -9.64
C PHE A 145 8.02 4.97 -8.52
N PHE A 146 7.78 4.40 -7.34
CA PHE A 146 7.26 5.15 -6.18
C PHE A 146 8.27 6.14 -5.58
N LEU A 147 9.55 6.01 -5.91
CA LEU A 147 10.63 6.88 -5.41
C LEU A 147 11.22 7.79 -6.49
N GLU A 148 10.75 7.65 -7.72
CA GLU A 148 11.28 8.39 -8.86
C GLU A 148 10.27 9.44 -9.31
N PRO A 149 10.75 10.58 -9.83
CA PRO A 149 9.86 11.50 -10.50
C PRO A 149 9.22 10.78 -11.70
N PRO A 150 7.94 11.09 -12.00
CA PRO A 150 7.30 10.56 -13.19
C PRO A 150 8.12 10.90 -14.44
N PRO A 151 8.01 10.09 -15.51
CA PRO A 151 8.65 10.41 -16.78
C PRO A 151 8.26 11.82 -17.24
N ASP A 152 9.25 12.60 -17.69
CA ASP A 152 9.00 13.92 -18.25
C ASP A 152 8.42 13.76 -19.65
N THR A 153 7.11 14.03 -19.79
CA THR A 153 6.39 13.92 -21.06
C THR A 153 6.68 15.08 -22.01
N GLU A 154 7.30 16.16 -21.53
CA GLU A 154 7.64 17.34 -22.32
C GLU A 154 9.10 17.31 -22.83
N ALA A 155 9.90 16.34 -22.37
CA ALA A 155 11.28 16.17 -22.79
C ALA A 155 11.38 15.87 -24.30
N THR A 156 12.09 16.73 -25.04
CA THR A 156 12.30 16.58 -26.49
C THR A 156 13.78 16.41 -26.84
N GLY A 157 14.05 15.96 -28.08
CA GLY A 157 15.42 15.77 -28.58
C GLY A 157 16.21 14.75 -27.76
N LEU A 158 17.46 15.07 -27.42
CA LEU A 158 18.35 14.20 -26.65
C LEU A 158 17.82 13.91 -25.24
N ALA A 159 17.17 14.88 -24.59
CA ALA A 159 16.57 14.68 -23.27
C ALA A 159 15.44 13.63 -23.33
N GLY A 160 14.58 13.72 -24.33
CA GLY A 160 13.52 12.72 -24.56
C GLY A 160 14.07 11.31 -24.84
N ILE A 161 15.17 11.20 -25.60
CA ILE A 161 15.84 9.91 -25.85
C ILE A 161 16.40 9.34 -24.53
N LEU A 162 17.05 10.16 -23.71
CA LEU A 162 17.59 9.73 -22.42
C LEU A 162 16.48 9.31 -21.45
N GLU A 163 15.35 10.03 -21.43
CA GLU A 163 14.18 9.67 -20.63
C GLU A 163 13.55 8.35 -21.10
N MET A 164 13.38 8.15 -22.41
CA MET A 164 12.94 6.87 -22.95
C MET A 164 13.90 5.73 -22.60
N LEU A 165 15.21 5.98 -22.62
CA LEU A 165 16.20 4.99 -22.17
C LEU A 165 16.11 4.73 -20.66
N ARG A 166 15.87 5.77 -19.83
CA ARG A 166 15.69 5.65 -18.37
C ARG A 166 14.49 4.76 -18.05
N VAL A 167 13.34 5.05 -18.66
CA VAL A 167 12.11 4.27 -18.50
C VAL A 167 12.27 2.87 -19.11
N GLY A 168 12.74 2.78 -20.35
CA GLY A 168 12.93 1.52 -21.08
C GLY A 168 13.89 0.56 -20.38
N ARG A 169 14.92 1.07 -19.69
CA ARG A 169 15.81 0.26 -18.84
C ARG A 169 15.08 -0.44 -17.69
N ARG A 170 13.95 0.07 -17.21
CA ARG A 170 13.16 -0.59 -16.15
C ARG A 170 12.37 -1.78 -16.66
N PHE A 171 12.02 -1.76 -17.95
CA PHE A 171 11.40 -2.88 -18.61
C PHE A 171 12.45 -3.87 -19.18
N ARG A 172 13.76 -3.56 -19.12
CA ARG A 172 14.84 -4.52 -19.46
C ARG A 172 14.91 -5.61 -18.40
N GLY A 173 14.20 -6.71 -18.67
CA GLY A 173 14.10 -7.85 -17.76
C GLY A 173 12.70 -8.44 -17.70
N LEU A 174 11.69 -7.70 -18.18
CA LEU A 174 10.36 -8.25 -18.42
C LEU A 174 10.35 -9.03 -19.72
N ASN A 175 10.00 -10.30 -19.66
CA ASN A 175 9.66 -11.04 -20.86
C ASN A 175 8.28 -10.60 -21.37
N GLY A 176 7.96 -10.89 -22.63
CA GLY A 176 6.68 -10.47 -23.23
C GLY A 176 5.44 -10.96 -22.47
N ARG A 177 5.54 -12.11 -21.80
CA ARG A 177 4.47 -12.65 -20.95
C ARG A 177 4.25 -11.79 -19.71
N GLN A 178 5.30 -11.46 -18.97
CA GLN A 178 5.20 -10.62 -17.78
C GLN A 178 4.71 -9.21 -18.10
N LEU A 179 5.10 -8.65 -19.26
CA LEU A 179 4.58 -7.37 -19.72
C LEU A 179 3.08 -7.46 -20.02
N SER A 180 2.62 -8.53 -20.68
CA SER A 180 1.21 -8.78 -20.92
C SER A 180 0.42 -8.97 -19.63
N GLU A 181 0.97 -9.69 -18.66
CA GLU A 181 0.37 -9.88 -17.33
C GLU A 181 0.25 -8.54 -16.61
N LEU A 182 1.31 -7.72 -16.60
CA LEU A 182 1.29 -6.37 -16.02
C LEU A 182 0.19 -5.49 -16.63
N VAL A 183 0.11 -5.43 -17.97
CA VAL A 183 -0.95 -4.66 -18.66
C VAL A 183 -2.33 -5.21 -18.31
N THR A 184 -2.48 -6.52 -18.19
CA THR A 184 -3.74 -7.16 -17.80
C THR A 184 -4.13 -6.80 -16.36
N PHE A 185 -3.18 -6.73 -15.43
CA PHE A 185 -3.47 -6.29 -14.06
C PHE A 185 -3.83 -4.81 -13.97
N LEU A 186 -3.15 -3.96 -14.73
CA LEU A 186 -3.39 -2.52 -14.73
C LEU A 186 -4.72 -2.11 -15.38
N THR A 187 -5.22 -2.91 -16.32
CA THR A 187 -6.43 -2.57 -17.10
C THR A 187 -7.61 -3.51 -16.84
N GLY A 188 -7.36 -4.71 -16.34
CA GLY A 188 -8.36 -5.74 -16.09
C GLY A 188 -9.14 -5.54 -14.80
N SER A 189 -10.23 -6.28 -14.67
CA SER A 189 -11.04 -6.31 -13.45
C SER A 189 -10.59 -7.40 -12.49
N LEU A 190 -10.72 -7.14 -11.20
CA LEU A 190 -10.38 -8.09 -10.15
C LEU A 190 -11.28 -9.33 -10.20
N GLU A 191 -12.56 -9.17 -10.50
CA GLU A 191 -13.49 -10.30 -10.63
C GLU A 191 -13.08 -11.25 -11.76
N GLN A 192 -12.79 -10.74 -12.96
CA GLN A 192 -12.36 -11.58 -14.09
C GLN A 192 -11.03 -12.28 -13.80
N PHE A 193 -10.13 -11.61 -13.09
CA PHE A 193 -8.90 -12.24 -12.63
C PHE A 193 -9.21 -13.40 -11.67
N LEU A 194 -10.06 -13.18 -10.67
CA LEU A 194 -10.40 -14.21 -9.69
C LEU A 194 -11.13 -15.39 -10.33
N ASP A 195 -12.09 -15.15 -11.21
CA ASP A 195 -12.84 -16.19 -11.92
C ASP A 195 -11.96 -17.03 -12.85
N ARG A 196 -10.86 -16.47 -13.35
CA ARG A 196 -9.91 -17.20 -14.20
C ARG A 196 -9.08 -18.21 -13.41
N TYR A 197 -8.78 -17.94 -12.14
CA TYR A 197 -7.77 -18.69 -11.39
C TYR A 197 -8.32 -19.48 -10.20
N PHE A 198 -9.42 -19.02 -9.58
CA PHE A 198 -9.96 -19.59 -8.35
C PHE A 198 -11.35 -20.21 -8.58
N GLU A 199 -11.60 -21.31 -7.88
CA GLU A 199 -12.86 -22.07 -7.96
C GLU A 199 -13.79 -21.78 -6.77
N SER A 200 -13.25 -21.57 -5.57
CA SER A 200 -14.04 -21.34 -4.35
C SER A 200 -14.43 -19.88 -4.19
N GLU A 201 -15.73 -19.65 -4.04
CA GLU A 201 -16.29 -18.34 -3.73
C GLU A 201 -15.78 -17.78 -2.39
N GLU A 202 -15.51 -18.63 -1.41
CA GLU A 202 -14.93 -18.22 -0.13
C GLU A 202 -13.50 -17.71 -0.29
N VAL A 203 -12.68 -18.37 -1.09
CA VAL A 203 -11.30 -17.92 -1.37
C VAL A 203 -11.32 -16.62 -2.18
N LYS A 204 -12.19 -16.51 -3.19
CA LYS A 204 -12.39 -15.25 -3.92
C LYS A 204 -12.80 -14.11 -2.98
N ARG A 205 -13.75 -14.34 -2.06
CA ARG A 205 -14.17 -13.34 -1.06
C ARG A 205 -13.03 -12.89 -0.15
N LEU A 206 -12.14 -13.80 0.24
CA LEU A 206 -10.97 -13.46 1.04
C LEU A 206 -10.06 -12.47 0.30
N ILE A 207 -9.80 -12.74 -0.99
CA ILE A 207 -8.96 -11.88 -1.83
C ILE A 207 -9.66 -10.55 -2.11
N LEU A 208 -10.96 -10.56 -2.41
CA LEU A 208 -11.76 -9.35 -2.60
C LEU A 208 -11.74 -8.45 -1.36
N ALA A 209 -11.90 -9.04 -0.17
CA ALA A 209 -11.87 -8.30 1.09
C ALA A 209 -10.53 -7.58 1.30
N ASN A 210 -9.41 -8.17 0.87
CA ASN A 210 -8.10 -7.53 0.93
C ASN A 210 -7.89 -6.44 -0.14
N ASN A 211 -8.51 -6.56 -1.31
CA ASN A 211 -8.11 -5.75 -2.47
C ASN A 211 -9.10 -4.63 -2.82
N LEU A 212 -10.28 -4.63 -2.21
CA LEU A 212 -11.27 -3.57 -2.40
C LEU A 212 -11.22 -2.49 -1.30
N TYR A 213 -10.58 -2.73 -0.16
CA TYR A 213 -10.51 -1.70 0.89
C TYR A 213 -9.74 -0.47 0.39
N GLY A 214 -10.34 0.72 0.51
CA GLY A 214 -9.74 1.97 0.05
C GLY A 214 -9.78 2.22 -1.47
N ASN A 215 -10.25 1.26 -2.28
CA ASN A 215 -10.48 1.50 -3.71
C ASN A 215 -11.79 2.26 -3.93
N HIS A 216 -11.78 3.23 -4.84
CA HIS A 216 -12.98 3.96 -5.26
C HIS A 216 -13.58 3.27 -6.49
N GLY A 217 -14.06 2.03 -6.32
CA GLY A 217 -14.61 1.22 -7.40
C GLY A 217 -15.00 -0.20 -6.95
N GLY A 218 -15.81 -0.88 -7.76
CA GLY A 218 -16.20 -2.27 -7.57
C GLY A 218 -15.23 -3.28 -8.18
N PRO A 219 -15.37 -4.58 -7.86
CA PRO A 219 -14.47 -5.62 -8.37
C PRO A 219 -14.57 -5.85 -9.89
N ARG A 220 -15.60 -5.30 -10.54
CA ARG A 220 -15.82 -5.38 -11.98
C ARG A 220 -15.20 -4.23 -12.75
N ASP A 221 -14.79 -3.16 -12.05
CA ASP A 221 -14.32 -1.96 -12.71
C ASP A 221 -12.93 -2.19 -13.33
N PRO A 222 -12.66 -1.64 -14.52
CA PRO A 222 -11.32 -1.69 -15.12
C PRO A 222 -10.26 -1.11 -14.17
N GLY A 223 -9.13 -1.81 -14.04
CA GLY A 223 -8.03 -1.42 -13.15
C GLY A 223 -8.20 -1.84 -11.69
N SER A 224 -9.35 -2.43 -11.31
CA SER A 224 -9.54 -2.95 -9.94
C SER A 224 -8.58 -4.10 -9.58
N ALA A 225 -8.01 -4.79 -10.57
CA ALA A 225 -7.00 -5.82 -10.33
C ALA A 225 -5.63 -5.25 -9.91
N MET A 226 -5.39 -3.94 -10.09
CA MET A 226 -4.15 -3.28 -9.68
C MET A 226 -3.90 -3.36 -8.17
N GLY A 227 -4.95 -3.46 -7.35
CA GLY A 227 -4.81 -3.60 -5.89
C GLY A 227 -4.03 -4.84 -5.44
N LEU A 228 -3.86 -5.83 -6.33
CA LEU A 228 -3.09 -7.05 -6.07
C LEU A 228 -1.56 -6.84 -6.13
N LEU A 229 -1.10 -5.70 -6.63
CA LEU A 229 0.32 -5.36 -6.84
C LEU A 229 0.84 -4.40 -5.78
#